data_AF-A0A660MDS6-F1
#
_entry.id   AF-A0A660MDS6-F1
#
_cell.length_a   1.000
_cell.length_b   1.000
_cell.length_c   1.000
_cell.angle_alpha   90.00
_cell.angle_beta   90.00
_cell.angle_gamma   90.00
#
_symmetry.space_group_name_H-M   'P 1'
#
loop_
_entity.id
_entity.type
_entity.pdbx_description
1 polymer ?
#
loop_
_entity_poly.entity_id
_entity_poly.type
_entity_poly.pdbx_seq_one_letter_code
_entity_poly.pdbx_strand_id
1 'polypeptide(L)'
;QRQCETLRSDIVAWLNADPSRRLSDIYIHLPDPAAAQTTLRATFPPGGDYDGNRLPARLIGVTENPAENLWRSLAGRYTLINGRFDAPTVLDWLHNEDTCHSLGINSEHMQRITAALVAAGYRRGYDGAHLQPTLHTEDHDHRYTYTYALNRLIAGVLTPDADHYREAVPQHGLTLADLPALEALATLAENMHTLRALQAENTPAQNWLQHLRATLHDAYTHAHNSPAWQTLDQALDDLQNQLAAHQALAPQNAQHYLPLEFILENIENQLAAQQNSSEPSGVITIGSLKNLRNLPGKL
;
A
#
# COMPACT_ATOMS: atom_id res chain seq x y z
N GLN A 1 -11.64 -4.43 -26.83
CA GLN A 1 -12.20 -5.76 -26.55
C GLN A 1 -12.16 -6.69 -27.76
N ARG A 2 -12.92 -6.43 -28.84
CA ARG A 2 -12.97 -7.30 -30.04
C ARG A 2 -11.60 -7.59 -30.68
N GLN A 3 -10.68 -6.62 -30.70
CA GLN A 3 -9.30 -6.80 -31.21
C GLN A 3 -8.46 -7.75 -30.34
N CYS A 4 -8.61 -7.72 -29.02
CA CYS A 4 -7.89 -8.61 -28.10
C CYS A 4 -8.40 -10.05 -28.22
N GLU A 5 -9.71 -10.24 -28.44
CA GLU A 5 -10.31 -11.57 -28.64
C GLU A 5 -9.84 -12.21 -29.95
N THR A 6 -9.74 -11.43 -31.04
CA THR A 6 -9.16 -11.92 -32.30
C THR A 6 -7.68 -12.29 -32.12
N LEU A 7 -6.89 -11.43 -31.47
CA LEU A 7 -5.49 -11.71 -31.16
C LEU A 7 -5.33 -12.99 -30.32
N ARG A 8 -6.22 -13.22 -29.36
CA ARG A 8 -6.25 -14.45 -28.55
C ARG A 8 -6.42 -15.68 -29.45
N SER A 9 -7.38 -15.65 -30.38
CA SER A 9 -7.61 -16.74 -31.33
C SER A 9 -6.41 -16.99 -32.25
N ASP A 10 -5.76 -15.93 -32.73
CA ASP A 10 -4.59 -16.03 -33.60
C ASP A 10 -3.38 -16.63 -32.86
N ILE A 11 -3.17 -16.23 -31.60
CA ILE A 11 -2.12 -16.80 -30.75
C ILE A 11 -2.35 -18.30 -30.51
N VAL A 12 -3.58 -18.71 -30.19
CA VAL A 12 -3.91 -20.14 -29.99
C VAL A 12 -3.68 -20.94 -31.28
N ALA A 13 -4.11 -20.41 -32.43
CA ALA A 13 -3.87 -21.05 -33.72
C ALA A 13 -2.37 -21.18 -34.02
N TRP A 14 -1.58 -20.15 -33.71
CA TRP A 14 -0.13 -20.17 -33.90
C TRP A 14 0.59 -21.17 -32.99
N LEU A 15 0.19 -21.27 -31.72
CA LEU A 15 0.75 -22.26 -30.78
C LEU A 15 0.43 -23.69 -31.21
N ASN A 16 -0.81 -23.94 -31.65
CA ASN A 16 -1.25 -25.28 -32.05
C ASN A 16 -0.63 -25.78 -33.35
N ALA A 17 -0.09 -24.88 -34.19
CA ALA A 17 0.53 -25.24 -35.46
C ALA A 17 1.92 -25.89 -35.32
N ASP A 18 2.59 -25.73 -34.17
CA ASP A 18 3.94 -26.27 -33.94
C ASP A 18 4.21 -26.50 -32.44
N PRO A 19 4.39 -27.75 -32.00
CA PRO A 19 4.60 -28.11 -30.59
C PRO A 19 5.88 -27.53 -29.96
N SER A 20 6.83 -27.02 -30.75
CA SER A 20 8.06 -26.42 -30.23
C SER A 20 7.89 -24.96 -29.76
N ARG A 21 6.76 -24.34 -30.11
CA ARG A 21 6.44 -22.94 -29.77
C ARG A 21 5.99 -22.82 -28.32
N ARG A 22 6.40 -21.74 -27.67
CA ARG A 22 6.10 -21.46 -26.26
C ARG A 22 5.45 -20.09 -26.12
N LEU A 23 4.71 -19.88 -25.04
CA LEU A 23 4.17 -18.56 -24.69
C LEU A 23 5.26 -17.50 -24.54
N SER A 24 6.42 -17.89 -24.03
CA SER A 24 7.61 -17.02 -23.94
C SER A 24 8.18 -16.55 -25.29
N ASP A 25 7.76 -17.16 -26.40
CA ASP A 25 8.20 -16.75 -27.73
C ASP A 25 7.38 -15.55 -28.26
N ILE A 26 6.31 -15.16 -27.56
CA ILE A 26 5.30 -14.19 -28.01
C ILE A 26 5.45 -12.85 -27.31
N TYR A 27 5.55 -11.79 -28.12
CA TYR A 27 5.67 -10.41 -27.67
C TYR A 27 4.57 -9.54 -28.28
N ILE A 28 3.71 -8.98 -27.43
CA ILE A 28 2.64 -8.09 -27.88
C ILE A 28 3.07 -6.65 -27.64
N HIS A 29 3.34 -5.94 -28.72
CA HIS A 29 3.64 -4.52 -28.67
C HIS A 29 2.35 -3.69 -28.58
N LEU A 30 2.24 -2.84 -27.56
CA LEU A 30 1.22 -1.80 -27.47
C LEU A 30 1.87 -0.43 -27.22
N PRO A 31 1.43 0.64 -27.91
CA PRO A 31 1.99 1.98 -27.74
C PRO A 31 1.80 2.52 -26.32
N ASP A 32 0.66 2.21 -25.70
CA ASP A 32 0.36 2.49 -24.29
C ASP A 32 -0.36 1.27 -23.67
N PRO A 33 0.38 0.33 -23.06
CA PRO A 33 -0.22 -0.83 -22.44
C PRO A 33 -1.01 -0.48 -21.16
N ALA A 34 -0.76 0.67 -20.53
CA ALA A 34 -1.44 1.09 -19.31
C ALA A 34 -2.88 1.52 -19.61
N ALA A 35 -3.09 2.30 -20.67
CA ALA A 35 -4.43 2.70 -21.13
C ALA A 35 -5.34 1.51 -21.49
N ALA A 36 -4.77 0.35 -21.85
CA ALA A 36 -5.52 -0.84 -22.24
C ALA A 36 -5.58 -1.93 -21.15
N GLN A 37 -5.05 -1.67 -19.95
CA GLN A 37 -4.82 -2.68 -18.90
C GLN A 37 -6.06 -3.50 -18.56
N THR A 38 -7.22 -2.87 -18.32
CA THR A 38 -8.46 -3.58 -17.96
C THR A 38 -8.87 -4.59 -19.04
N THR A 39 -8.79 -4.19 -20.31
CA THR A 39 -9.12 -5.07 -21.45
C THR A 39 -8.08 -6.17 -21.62
N LEU A 40 -6.80 -5.84 -21.43
CA LEU A 40 -5.70 -6.81 -21.50
C LEU A 40 -5.82 -7.85 -20.40
N ARG A 41 -6.15 -7.47 -19.16
CA ARG A 41 -6.31 -8.40 -18.03
C ARG A 41 -7.54 -9.29 -18.16
N ALA A 42 -8.62 -8.80 -18.76
CA ALA A 42 -9.78 -9.62 -19.06
C ALA A 42 -9.49 -10.72 -20.11
N THR A 43 -8.55 -10.45 -21.02
CA THR A 43 -8.21 -11.38 -22.13
C THR A 43 -7.00 -12.25 -21.80
N PHE A 44 -6.01 -11.70 -21.10
CA PHE A 44 -4.72 -12.28 -20.77
C PHE A 44 -4.47 -12.17 -19.25
N PRO A 45 -4.79 -13.23 -18.47
CA PRO A 45 -4.58 -13.21 -17.02
C PRO A 45 -3.09 -13.12 -16.66
N PRO A 46 -2.72 -12.62 -15.46
CA PRO A 46 -1.33 -12.46 -15.05
C PRO A 46 -0.59 -13.79 -14.79
N GLY A 47 -1.31 -14.90 -14.64
CA GLY A 47 -0.74 -16.22 -14.39
C GLY A 47 -1.73 -17.39 -14.53
N GLY A 48 -1.21 -18.60 -14.34
CA GLY A 48 -1.91 -19.88 -14.52
C GLY A 48 -1.29 -20.73 -15.64
N ASP A 49 -1.57 -22.03 -15.64
CA ASP A 49 -1.08 -22.94 -16.68
C ASP A 49 -1.81 -22.73 -18.01
N TYR A 50 -1.08 -22.94 -19.11
CA TYR A 50 -1.69 -22.98 -20.44
C TYR A 50 -2.50 -24.27 -20.61
N ASP A 51 -3.82 -24.13 -20.72
CA ASP A 51 -4.77 -25.23 -20.93
C ASP A 51 -5.36 -25.25 -22.34
N GLY A 52 -4.80 -24.45 -23.26
CA GLY A 52 -5.33 -24.26 -24.62
C GLY A 52 -6.33 -23.11 -24.76
N ASN A 53 -6.91 -22.61 -23.67
CA ASN A 53 -7.84 -21.48 -23.66
C ASN A 53 -7.31 -20.27 -22.87
N ARG A 54 -6.51 -20.53 -21.84
CA ARG A 54 -5.96 -19.53 -20.93
C ARG A 54 -4.55 -19.13 -21.37
N LEU A 55 -4.39 -17.88 -21.79
CA LEU A 55 -3.11 -17.33 -22.25
C LEU A 55 -2.53 -16.37 -21.19
N PRO A 56 -1.72 -16.84 -20.24
CA PRO A 56 -1.12 -15.95 -19.25
C PRO A 56 -0.16 -14.95 -19.91
N ALA A 57 -0.21 -13.69 -19.47
CA ALA A 57 0.67 -12.65 -19.97
C ALA A 57 1.15 -11.68 -18.90
N ARG A 58 2.44 -11.33 -18.99
CA ARG A 58 3.08 -10.26 -18.22
C ARG A 58 2.93 -8.93 -18.97
N LEU A 59 2.54 -7.87 -18.25
CA LEU A 59 2.56 -6.50 -18.75
C LEU A 59 3.81 -5.79 -18.23
N ILE A 60 4.60 -5.19 -19.12
CA ILE A 60 5.84 -4.47 -18.80
C ILE A 60 5.64 -2.98 -19.08
N GLY A 61 5.92 -2.15 -18.07
CA GLY A 61 5.72 -0.69 -18.11
C GLY A 61 4.26 -0.26 -18.04
N VAL A 62 3.41 -1.07 -17.41
CA VAL A 62 2.11 -0.64 -16.92
C VAL A 62 2.26 -0.27 -15.45
N THR A 63 1.89 0.96 -15.12
CA THR A 63 1.85 1.51 -13.78
C THR A 63 0.74 0.86 -12.97
N GLU A 64 0.99 -0.33 -12.46
CA GLU A 64 0.34 -0.88 -11.27
C GLU A 64 1.15 -2.11 -10.86
N ASN A 65 2.12 -1.88 -9.98
CA ASN A 65 2.81 -2.96 -9.29
C ASN A 65 1.93 -3.38 -8.12
N PRO A 66 1.39 -4.61 -8.08
CA PRO A 66 0.70 -5.09 -6.90
C PRO A 66 1.55 -4.96 -5.62
N ALA A 67 2.88 -5.11 -5.74
CA ALA A 67 3.80 -4.91 -4.62
C ALA A 67 3.96 -3.42 -4.25
N GLU A 68 3.96 -2.48 -5.21
CA GLU A 68 3.98 -1.03 -4.89
C GLU A 68 2.65 -0.54 -4.32
N ASN A 69 1.52 -1.13 -4.72
CA ASN A 69 0.21 -0.80 -4.13
C ASN A 69 0.14 -1.24 -2.67
N LEU A 70 0.55 -2.49 -2.40
CA LEU A 70 0.67 -3.03 -1.05
C LEU A 70 1.68 -2.20 -0.22
N TRP A 71 2.81 -1.85 -0.83
CA TRP A 71 3.82 -0.98 -0.23
C TRP A 71 3.27 0.41 0.07
N ARG A 72 2.51 1.04 -0.82
CA ARG A 72 1.91 2.36 -0.62
C ARG A 72 0.97 2.36 0.59
N SER A 73 0.21 1.28 0.76
CA SER A 73 -0.59 1.09 1.98
C SER A 73 0.29 0.96 3.22
N LEU A 74 1.30 0.09 3.20
CA LEU A 74 2.19 -0.13 4.35
C LEU A 74 2.98 1.13 4.71
N ALA A 75 3.75 1.66 3.76
CA ALA A 75 4.57 2.86 3.90
C ALA A 75 3.73 4.09 4.23
N GLY A 76 2.52 4.21 3.66
CA GLY A 76 1.60 5.31 3.93
C GLY A 76 1.39 5.52 5.44
N ARG A 77 1.20 4.43 6.20
CA ARG A 77 1.11 4.47 7.68
C ARG A 77 2.28 5.22 8.33
N TYR A 78 3.50 5.01 7.83
CA TYR A 78 4.74 5.61 8.36
C TYR A 78 4.99 7.01 7.80
N THR A 79 4.52 7.33 6.61
CA THR A 79 4.61 8.71 6.09
C THR A 79 3.71 9.66 6.88
N LEU A 80 2.59 9.17 7.43
CA LEU A 80 1.65 9.98 8.20
C LEU A 80 2.27 10.59 9.46
N ILE A 81 3.21 9.91 10.14
CA ILE A 81 3.85 10.45 11.36
C ILE A 81 4.79 11.62 11.07
N ASN A 82 5.29 11.75 9.84
CA ASN A 82 6.13 12.87 9.39
C ASN A 82 5.32 13.99 8.72
N GLY A 83 4.08 13.69 8.34
CA GLY A 83 3.21 14.60 7.62
C GLY A 83 2.43 15.57 8.51
N ARG A 84 1.58 16.37 7.88
CA ARG A 84 0.66 17.27 8.60
C ARG A 84 -0.51 16.53 9.27
N PHE A 85 -0.71 15.26 8.90
CA PHE A 85 -1.85 14.46 9.33
C PHE A 85 -3.18 15.19 9.03
N ASP A 86 -3.28 15.83 7.85
CA ASP A 86 -4.50 16.50 7.41
C ASP A 86 -5.53 15.53 6.84
N ALA A 87 -6.80 15.94 6.91
CA ALA A 87 -7.91 15.08 6.55
C ALA A 87 -7.84 14.57 5.11
N PRO A 88 -7.56 15.38 4.07
CA PRO A 88 -7.38 14.87 2.72
C PRO A 88 -6.34 13.75 2.62
N THR A 89 -5.16 13.95 3.21
CA THR A 89 -4.05 12.99 3.16
C THR A 89 -4.39 11.69 3.89
N VAL A 90 -4.95 11.77 5.11
CA VAL A 90 -5.32 10.59 5.89
C VAL A 90 -6.49 9.83 5.27
N LEU A 91 -7.48 10.54 4.73
CA LEU A 91 -8.63 9.91 4.07
C LEU A 91 -8.24 9.20 2.78
N ASP A 92 -7.38 9.82 1.96
CA ASP A 92 -6.87 9.19 0.73
C ASP A 92 -6.18 7.86 1.03
N TRP A 93 -5.33 7.85 2.08
CA TRP A 93 -4.71 6.61 2.55
C TRP A 93 -5.73 5.60 3.08
N LEU A 94 -6.66 6.03 3.94
CA LEU A 94 -7.71 5.15 4.49
C LEU A 94 -8.61 4.54 3.40
N HIS A 95 -8.85 5.25 2.29
CA HIS A 95 -9.66 4.77 1.17
C HIS A 95 -8.93 3.81 0.23
N ASN A 96 -7.63 3.58 0.41
CA ASN A 96 -6.92 2.53 -0.29
C ASN A 96 -7.44 1.14 0.14
N GLU A 97 -7.64 0.25 -0.83
CA GLU A 97 -8.16 -1.11 -0.60
C GLU A 97 -7.29 -1.95 0.34
N ASP A 98 -5.96 -1.94 0.15
CA ASP A 98 -5.04 -2.66 1.02
C ASP A 98 -5.01 -2.06 2.43
N THR A 99 -5.23 -0.76 2.57
CA THR A 99 -5.34 -0.09 3.88
C THR A 99 -6.61 -0.51 4.60
N CYS A 100 -7.75 -0.50 3.90
CA CYS A 100 -9.03 -0.99 4.41
C CYS A 100 -8.90 -2.44 4.92
N HIS A 101 -8.34 -3.34 4.10
CA HIS A 101 -8.09 -4.72 4.49
C HIS A 101 -7.16 -4.82 5.71
N SER A 102 -6.11 -3.99 5.76
CA SER A 102 -5.16 -3.98 6.89
C SER A 102 -5.77 -3.53 8.23
N LEU A 103 -6.93 -2.87 8.17
CA LEU A 103 -7.72 -2.42 9.33
C LEU A 103 -8.97 -3.28 9.53
N GLY A 104 -9.13 -4.38 8.79
CA GLY A 104 -10.24 -5.33 8.96
C GLY A 104 -11.61 -4.77 8.55
N ILE A 105 -11.65 -3.76 7.69
CA ILE A 105 -12.88 -3.07 7.30
C ILE A 105 -13.04 -3.01 5.78
N ASN A 106 -14.28 -3.03 5.28
CA ASN A 106 -14.54 -2.85 3.86
C ASN A 106 -14.54 -1.35 3.47
N SER A 107 -14.38 -1.08 2.17
CA SER A 107 -14.27 0.27 1.63
C SER A 107 -15.53 1.13 1.84
N GLU A 108 -16.73 0.55 1.78
CA GLU A 108 -17.99 1.27 2.00
C GLU A 108 -18.09 1.79 3.45
N HIS A 109 -17.82 0.92 4.43
CA HIS A 109 -17.79 1.30 5.83
C HIS A 109 -16.68 2.29 6.12
N MET A 110 -15.51 2.17 5.48
CA MET A 110 -14.42 3.13 5.60
C MET A 110 -14.83 4.51 5.07
N GLN A 111 -15.46 4.59 3.90
CA GLN A 111 -15.97 5.84 3.35
C GLN A 111 -16.99 6.51 4.27
N ARG A 112 -17.91 5.73 4.83
CA ARG A 112 -18.91 6.25 5.76
C ARG A 112 -18.30 6.75 7.07
N ILE A 113 -17.38 6.00 7.68
CA ILE A 113 -16.80 6.38 8.97
C ILE A 113 -15.86 7.59 8.84
N THR A 114 -15.14 7.69 7.72
CA THR A 114 -14.30 8.86 7.44
C THR A 114 -15.14 10.11 7.14
N ALA A 115 -16.30 9.98 6.49
CA ALA A 115 -17.24 11.09 6.36
C ALA A 115 -17.77 11.56 7.73
N ALA A 116 -18.09 10.61 8.62
CA ALA A 116 -18.48 10.92 10.00
C ALA A 116 -17.34 11.60 10.77
N LEU A 117 -16.10 11.18 10.58
CA LEU A 117 -14.91 11.78 11.20
C LEU A 117 -14.72 13.24 10.77
N VAL A 118 -14.91 13.54 9.47
CA VAL A 118 -14.89 14.90 8.94
C VAL A 118 -16.06 15.73 9.50
N ALA A 119 -17.26 15.16 9.60
CA ALA A 119 -18.42 15.80 10.22
C ALA A 119 -18.20 16.08 11.72
N ALA A 120 -17.45 15.21 12.41
CA ALA A 120 -17.02 15.41 13.79
C ALA A 120 -15.92 16.48 13.95
N GLY A 121 -15.47 17.10 12.86
CA GLY A 121 -14.59 18.26 12.88
C GLY A 121 -13.13 17.98 12.52
N TYR A 122 -12.78 16.76 12.11
CA TYR A 122 -11.41 16.47 11.70
C TYR A 122 -10.98 17.30 10.48
N ARG A 123 -9.85 18.01 10.60
CA ARG A 123 -9.24 18.80 9.52
C ARG A 123 -7.73 18.61 9.43
N ARG A 124 -7.01 18.63 10.57
CA ARG A 124 -5.55 18.72 10.61
C ARG A 124 -4.96 18.15 11.90
N GLY A 125 -3.77 17.59 11.81
CA GLY A 125 -3.02 17.12 12.97
C GLY A 125 -3.59 15.84 13.58
N TYR A 126 -2.70 15.03 14.13
CA TYR A 126 -3.04 13.81 14.83
C TYR A 126 -3.69 14.09 16.20
N ASP A 127 -2.99 14.82 17.07
CA ASP A 127 -3.41 15.25 18.40
C ASP A 127 -2.88 16.66 18.71
N GLY A 128 -3.18 17.18 19.90
CA GLY A 128 -2.70 18.49 20.33
C GLY A 128 -1.16 18.57 20.38
N ALA A 129 -0.48 17.52 20.88
CA ALA A 129 0.97 17.49 20.98
C ALA A 129 1.68 17.48 19.61
N HIS A 130 1.11 16.78 18.63
CA HIS A 130 1.57 16.76 17.25
C HIS A 130 1.34 18.10 16.56
N LEU A 131 0.21 18.77 16.85
CA LEU A 131 -0.14 20.02 16.22
C LEU A 131 0.65 21.21 16.78
N GLN A 132 0.94 21.22 18.09
CA GLN A 132 1.54 22.35 18.81
C GLN A 132 2.80 22.94 18.17
N PRO A 133 3.79 22.16 17.67
CA PRO A 133 4.99 22.71 17.05
C PRO A 133 4.72 23.55 15.79
N THR A 134 3.54 23.40 15.18
CA THR A 134 3.11 24.16 14.00
C THR A 134 2.28 25.40 14.34
N LEU A 135 1.95 25.58 15.62
CA LEU A 135 1.11 26.66 16.13
C LEU A 135 1.94 27.74 16.83
N HIS A 136 1.30 28.87 17.09
CA HIS A 136 1.84 29.84 18.05
C HIS A 136 1.90 29.20 19.45
N THR A 137 2.85 29.61 20.30
CA THR A 137 3.06 28.99 21.63
C THR A 137 1.83 29.07 22.55
N GLU A 138 1.01 30.11 22.36
CA GLU A 138 -0.25 30.35 23.11
C GLU A 138 -1.49 29.72 22.45
N ASP A 139 -1.35 29.15 21.25
CA ASP A 139 -2.46 28.50 20.56
C ASP A 139 -2.44 27.00 20.90
N HIS A 140 -3.44 26.57 21.68
CA HIS A 140 -3.65 25.20 22.12
C HIS A 140 -4.92 24.57 21.50
N ASP A 141 -5.46 25.18 20.43
CA ASP A 141 -6.68 24.69 19.79
C ASP A 141 -6.43 23.38 19.02
N HIS A 142 -6.87 22.28 19.62
CA HIS A 142 -6.76 20.93 19.09
C HIS A 142 -8.12 20.36 18.64
N ARG A 143 -9.19 21.16 18.60
CA ARG A 143 -10.56 20.71 18.29
C ARG A 143 -10.75 20.19 16.86
N TYR A 144 -9.76 20.41 15.99
CA TYR A 144 -9.77 19.97 14.59
C TYR A 144 -8.83 18.80 14.31
N THR A 145 -8.29 18.19 15.37
CA THR A 145 -7.38 17.02 15.30
C THR A 145 -8.13 15.71 15.12
N TYR A 146 -7.43 14.71 14.60
CA TYR A 146 -7.96 13.37 14.38
C TYR A 146 -8.48 12.74 15.68
N THR A 147 -7.65 12.75 16.73
CA THR A 147 -8.00 12.15 18.02
C THR A 147 -9.18 12.85 18.69
N TYR A 148 -9.29 14.18 18.57
CA TYR A 148 -10.46 14.90 19.07
C TYR A 148 -11.74 14.48 18.35
N ALA A 149 -11.73 14.47 17.00
CA ALA A 149 -12.89 14.06 16.22
C ALA A 149 -13.28 12.59 16.48
N LEU A 150 -12.29 11.69 16.60
CA LEU A 150 -12.52 10.29 16.97
C LEU A 150 -13.17 10.16 18.35
N ASN A 151 -12.68 10.91 19.35
CA ASN A 151 -13.28 10.92 20.69
C ASN A 151 -14.75 11.38 20.67
N ARG A 152 -15.09 12.37 19.83
CA ARG A 152 -16.47 12.82 19.65
C ARG A 152 -17.37 11.73 19.07
N LEU A 153 -16.88 10.99 18.08
CA LEU A 153 -17.62 9.86 17.49
C LEU A 153 -17.82 8.71 18.49
N ILE A 154 -16.76 8.32 19.20
CA ILE A 154 -16.82 7.27 20.24
C ILE A 154 -17.81 7.69 21.33
N ALA A 155 -17.72 8.92 21.82
CA ALA A 155 -18.64 9.46 22.82
C ALA A 155 -20.10 9.49 22.32
N GLY A 156 -20.32 9.81 21.04
CA GLY A 156 -21.64 9.79 20.40
C GLY A 156 -22.30 8.41 20.41
N VAL A 157 -21.50 7.34 20.33
CA VAL A 157 -22.01 5.96 20.39
C VAL A 157 -22.18 5.47 21.83
N LEU A 158 -21.21 5.76 22.71
CA LEU A 158 -21.19 5.20 24.07
C LEU A 158 -22.04 5.98 25.07
N THR A 159 -22.16 7.30 24.88
CA THR A 159 -22.85 8.20 25.83
C THR A 159 -23.68 9.24 25.06
N PRO A 160 -24.70 8.83 24.29
CA PRO A 160 -25.45 9.72 23.40
C PRO A 160 -26.20 10.86 24.12
N ASP A 161 -26.57 10.65 25.39
CA ASP A 161 -27.31 11.63 26.21
C ASP A 161 -26.39 12.54 27.05
N ALA A 162 -25.07 12.35 26.99
CA ALA A 162 -24.14 13.17 27.74
C ALA A 162 -23.87 14.50 27.03
N ASP A 163 -23.80 15.61 27.78
CA ASP A 163 -23.36 16.88 27.21
C ASP A 163 -21.88 16.84 26.81
N HIS A 164 -21.07 16.11 27.59
CA HIS A 164 -19.63 15.93 27.37
C HIS A 164 -19.20 14.53 27.82
N TYR A 165 -18.21 13.96 27.12
CA TYR A 165 -17.46 12.78 27.54
C TYR A 165 -15.98 13.12 27.53
N ARG A 166 -15.36 13.16 28.72
CA ARG A 166 -14.04 13.79 28.93
C ARG A 166 -14.07 15.24 28.39
N GLU A 167 -13.18 15.58 27.47
CA GLU A 167 -13.10 16.91 26.85
C GLU A 167 -13.85 17.01 25.51
N ALA A 168 -14.47 15.92 25.06
CA ALA A 168 -15.14 15.83 23.77
C ALA A 168 -16.66 16.00 23.89
N VAL A 169 -17.24 16.80 23.00
CA VAL A 169 -18.70 16.90 22.83
C VAL A 169 -19.18 15.76 21.93
N PRO A 170 -20.08 14.86 22.39
CA PRO A 170 -20.54 13.73 21.59
C PRO A 170 -21.08 14.15 20.21
N GLN A 171 -20.75 13.36 19.18
CA GLN A 171 -21.25 13.55 17.83
C GLN A 171 -22.25 12.44 17.49
N HIS A 172 -23.53 12.78 17.37
CA HIS A 172 -24.58 11.84 17.00
C HIS A 172 -24.51 11.42 15.53
N GLY A 173 -25.18 10.31 15.21
CA GLY A 173 -25.34 9.79 13.85
C GLY A 173 -24.74 8.40 13.64
N LEU A 174 -23.97 7.90 14.60
CA LEU A 174 -23.48 6.52 14.63
C LEU A 174 -24.26 5.67 15.65
N THR A 175 -24.25 4.36 15.44
CA THR A 175 -24.89 3.34 16.27
C THR A 175 -23.89 2.26 16.67
N LEU A 176 -24.30 1.31 17.51
CA LEU A 176 -23.46 0.16 17.87
C LEU A 176 -23.04 -0.71 16.66
N ALA A 177 -23.78 -0.67 15.56
CA ALA A 177 -23.40 -1.36 14.32
C ALA A 177 -22.13 -0.78 13.68
N ASP A 178 -21.74 0.44 14.07
CA ASP A 178 -20.59 1.17 13.53
C ASP A 178 -19.30 0.92 14.33
N LEU A 179 -19.38 0.14 15.42
CA LEU A 179 -18.25 -0.16 16.28
C LEU A 179 -17.03 -0.73 15.54
N PRO A 180 -17.16 -1.69 14.59
CA PRO A 180 -15.99 -2.17 13.83
C PRO A 180 -15.30 -1.06 13.04
N ALA A 181 -16.06 -0.07 12.55
CA ALA A 181 -15.50 1.05 11.81
C ALA A 181 -14.80 2.06 12.73
N LEU A 182 -15.35 2.29 13.93
CA LEU A 182 -14.69 3.07 14.97
C LEU A 182 -13.44 2.39 15.50
N GLU A 183 -13.45 1.06 15.62
CA GLU A 183 -12.29 0.26 16.01
C GLU A 183 -11.15 0.43 15.01
N ALA A 184 -11.42 0.37 13.69
CA ALA A 184 -10.41 0.64 12.66
C ALA A 184 -9.75 2.03 12.82
N LEU A 185 -10.55 3.07 13.11
CA LEU A 185 -10.02 4.42 13.37
C LEU A 185 -9.23 4.50 14.68
N ALA A 186 -9.66 3.79 15.73
CA ALA A 186 -8.96 3.70 17.00
C ALA A 186 -7.62 2.94 16.86
N THR A 187 -7.60 1.84 16.10
CA THR A 187 -6.38 1.12 15.75
C THR A 187 -5.38 2.02 15.03
N LEU A 188 -5.83 2.86 14.10
CA LEU A 188 -4.94 3.87 13.50
C LEU A 188 -4.39 4.83 14.56
N ALA A 189 -5.22 5.29 15.51
CA ALA A 189 -4.76 6.18 16.57
C ALA A 189 -3.64 5.54 17.42
N GLU A 190 -3.87 4.32 17.90
CA GLU A 190 -2.88 3.58 18.70
C GLU A 190 -1.59 3.31 17.91
N ASN A 191 -1.70 2.98 16.63
CA ASN A 191 -0.55 2.83 15.74
C ASN A 191 0.25 4.14 15.61
N MET A 192 -0.42 5.28 15.42
CA MET A 192 0.25 6.58 15.31
C MET A 192 0.92 6.99 16.62
N HIS A 193 0.28 6.71 17.77
CA HIS A 193 0.88 6.93 19.08
C HIS A 193 2.18 6.13 19.23
N THR A 194 2.13 4.83 18.94
CA THR A 194 3.28 3.91 19.02
C THR A 194 4.42 4.35 18.08
N LEU A 195 4.10 4.65 16.82
CA LEU A 195 5.10 5.04 15.82
C LEU A 195 5.77 6.37 16.15
N ARG A 196 5.02 7.35 16.67
CA ARG A 196 5.59 8.63 17.13
C ARG A 196 6.49 8.47 18.35
N ALA A 197 6.16 7.57 19.27
CA ALA A 197 7.01 7.27 20.42
C ALA A 197 8.35 6.66 19.95
N LEU A 198 8.31 5.68 19.05
CA LEU A 198 9.51 5.10 18.43
C LEU A 198 10.36 6.17 17.71
N GLN A 199 9.72 7.10 17.01
CA GLN A 199 10.43 8.20 16.35
C GLN A 199 11.14 9.11 17.35
N ALA A 200 10.50 9.45 18.47
CA ALA A 200 11.08 10.29 19.51
C ALA A 200 12.30 9.64 20.20
N GLU A 201 12.36 8.30 20.22
CA GLU A 201 13.47 7.53 20.78
C GLU A 201 14.70 7.43 19.87
N ASN A 202 14.70 8.10 18.71
CA ASN A 202 15.71 7.94 17.65
C ASN A 202 15.87 6.47 17.23
N THR A 203 14.76 5.77 16.96
CA THR A 203 14.80 4.34 16.63
C THR A 203 15.83 4.00 15.52
N PRO A 204 16.75 3.01 15.73
CA PRO A 204 17.70 2.57 14.73
C PRO A 204 17.05 1.94 13.49
N ALA A 205 17.77 1.94 12.36
CA ALA A 205 17.24 1.44 11.08
C ALA A 205 16.73 -0.01 11.14
N GLN A 206 17.44 -0.90 11.86
CA GLN A 206 17.04 -2.30 12.01
C GLN A 206 15.71 -2.45 12.75
N ASN A 207 15.47 -1.61 13.75
CA ASN A 207 14.24 -1.64 14.53
C ASN A 207 13.06 -1.14 13.68
N TRP A 208 13.27 -0.13 12.83
CA TRP A 208 12.26 0.32 11.87
C TRP A 208 11.89 -0.77 10.87
N LEU A 209 12.88 -1.46 10.30
CA LEU A 209 12.64 -2.58 9.39
C LEU A 209 11.94 -3.74 10.08
N GLN A 210 12.31 -4.08 11.31
CA GLN A 210 11.61 -5.09 12.10
C GLN A 210 10.14 -4.69 12.33
N HIS A 211 9.86 -3.43 12.63
CA HIS A 211 8.48 -2.95 12.79
C HIS A 211 7.71 -2.99 11.47
N LEU A 212 8.32 -2.59 10.34
CA LEU A 212 7.71 -2.69 9.00
C LEU A 212 7.34 -4.13 8.67
N ARG A 213 8.25 -5.08 8.90
CA ARG A 213 8.02 -6.50 8.66
C ARG A 213 6.96 -7.09 9.57
N ALA A 214 6.99 -6.80 10.87
CA ALA A 214 5.96 -7.23 11.80
C ALA A 214 4.59 -6.70 11.37
N THR A 215 4.53 -5.41 11.00
CA THR A 215 3.29 -4.79 10.50
C THR A 215 2.80 -5.45 9.21
N LEU A 216 3.69 -5.78 8.27
CA LEU A 216 3.36 -6.51 7.05
C LEU A 216 2.78 -7.91 7.36
N HIS A 217 3.35 -8.64 8.30
CA HIS A 217 2.91 -9.99 8.67
C HIS A 217 1.59 -9.98 9.47
N ASP A 218 1.41 -9.00 10.35
CA ASP A 218 0.26 -8.99 11.27
C ASP A 218 -0.96 -8.33 10.64
N ALA A 219 -0.77 -7.23 9.90
CA ALA A 219 -1.87 -6.44 9.36
C ALA A 219 -2.25 -6.82 7.93
N TYR A 220 -1.34 -7.38 7.11
CA TYR A 220 -1.62 -7.67 5.69
C TYR A 220 -1.82 -9.16 5.42
N THR A 221 -2.48 -9.85 6.35
CA THR A 221 -2.74 -11.29 6.27
C THR A 221 -3.55 -11.68 5.03
N HIS A 222 -4.39 -10.78 4.51
CA HIS A 222 -5.14 -10.99 3.26
C HIS A 222 -4.22 -11.18 2.04
N ALA A 223 -3.02 -10.58 2.08
CA ALA A 223 -2.07 -10.59 0.98
C ALA A 223 -1.02 -11.70 1.09
N HIS A 224 -0.93 -12.46 2.19
CA HIS A 224 0.13 -13.45 2.46
C HIS A 224 0.39 -14.45 1.31
N ASN A 225 -0.67 -14.88 0.62
CA ASN A 225 -0.55 -15.85 -0.47
C ASN A 225 -0.33 -15.19 -1.85
N SER A 226 -0.13 -13.87 -1.90
CA SER A 226 0.06 -13.12 -3.14
C SER A 226 1.54 -12.99 -3.51
N PRO A 227 1.88 -12.98 -4.81
CA PRO A 227 3.23 -12.63 -5.26
C PRO A 227 3.66 -11.23 -4.79
N ALA A 228 2.72 -10.30 -4.66
CA ALA A 228 2.97 -8.93 -4.20
C ALA A 228 3.57 -8.90 -2.79
N TRP A 229 2.97 -9.66 -1.89
CA TRP A 229 3.44 -9.78 -0.51
C TRP A 229 4.82 -10.44 -0.46
N GLN A 230 5.03 -11.52 -1.21
CA GLN A 230 6.33 -12.21 -1.26
C GLN A 230 7.45 -11.29 -1.77
N THR A 231 7.15 -10.52 -2.82
CA THR A 231 8.08 -9.52 -3.36
C THR A 231 8.43 -8.46 -2.32
N LEU A 232 7.42 -7.94 -1.60
CA LEU A 232 7.63 -6.91 -0.59
C LEU A 232 8.40 -7.46 0.65
N ASP A 233 8.05 -8.65 1.12
CA ASP A 233 8.75 -9.30 2.24
C ASP A 233 10.22 -9.56 1.88
N GLN A 234 10.49 -10.05 0.67
CA GLN A 234 11.86 -10.25 0.19
C GLN A 234 12.64 -8.92 0.12
N ALA A 235 12.02 -7.82 -0.34
CA ALA A 235 12.67 -6.52 -0.38
C ALA A 235 13.04 -6.02 1.04
N LEU A 236 12.14 -6.20 2.01
CA LEU A 236 12.41 -5.88 3.41
C LEU A 236 13.54 -6.76 4.00
N ASP A 237 13.54 -8.05 3.69
CA ASP A 237 14.59 -8.97 4.12
C ASP A 237 15.96 -8.66 3.49
N ASP A 238 16.00 -8.31 2.21
CA ASP A 238 17.23 -7.93 1.52
C ASP A 238 17.86 -6.70 2.17
N LEU A 239 17.07 -5.66 2.46
CA LEU A 239 17.56 -4.45 3.11
C LEU A 239 18.02 -4.72 4.55
N GLN A 240 17.31 -5.57 5.29
CA GLN A 240 17.72 -6.00 6.63
C GLN A 240 19.07 -6.72 6.60
N ASN A 241 19.26 -7.63 5.64
CA ASN A 241 20.51 -8.39 5.47
C ASN A 241 21.68 -7.48 5.06
N GLN A 242 21.44 -6.51 4.17
CA GLN A 242 22.45 -5.52 3.78
C GLN A 242 22.93 -4.71 4.98
N LEU A 243 22.00 -4.19 5.79
CA LEU A 243 22.35 -3.44 6.98
C LEU A 243 23.12 -4.29 8.01
N ALA A 244 22.73 -5.55 8.20
CA ALA A 244 23.44 -6.47 9.09
C ALA A 244 24.87 -6.77 8.60
N ALA A 245 25.04 -6.98 7.30
CA ALA A 245 26.37 -7.18 6.70
C ALA A 245 27.28 -5.94 6.87
N HIS A 246 26.73 -4.74 6.66
CA HIS A 246 27.46 -3.49 6.90
C HIS A 246 27.87 -3.32 8.37
N GLN A 247 27.01 -3.66 9.33
CA GLN A 247 27.37 -3.66 10.76
C GLN A 247 28.50 -4.64 11.07
N ALA A 248 28.49 -5.83 10.49
CA ALA A 248 29.55 -6.83 10.70
C ALA A 248 30.92 -6.35 10.17
N LEU A 249 30.94 -5.58 9.09
CA LEU A 249 32.15 -4.99 8.50
C LEU A 249 32.65 -3.74 9.25
N ALA A 250 31.76 -3.03 9.95
CA ALA A 250 32.08 -1.81 10.68
C ALA A 250 31.42 -1.81 12.09
N PRO A 251 31.89 -2.66 13.03
CA PRO A 251 31.24 -2.84 14.34
C PRO A 251 31.28 -1.59 15.22
N GLN A 252 32.21 -0.67 14.97
CA GLN A 252 32.27 0.64 15.63
C GLN A 252 31.15 1.61 15.22
N ASN A 253 30.37 1.29 14.18
CA ASN A 253 29.16 1.98 13.75
C ASN A 253 27.92 1.10 13.99
N ALA A 254 27.86 0.38 15.12
CA ALA A 254 26.84 -0.64 15.37
C ALA A 254 25.39 -0.12 15.28
N GLN A 255 25.11 1.14 15.63
CA GLN A 255 23.77 1.72 15.45
C GLN A 255 23.75 2.67 14.27
N HIS A 256 23.16 2.22 13.15
CA HIS A 256 22.89 3.07 12.00
C HIS A 256 21.56 3.77 12.22
N TYR A 257 21.62 5.07 12.50
CA TYR A 257 20.44 5.94 12.54
C TYR A 257 20.20 6.45 11.13
N LEU A 258 19.36 5.72 10.38
CA LEU A 258 18.87 6.19 9.08
C LEU A 258 17.53 6.87 9.30
N PRO A 259 17.28 8.03 8.67
CA PRO A 259 15.96 8.62 8.63
C PRO A 259 14.94 7.59 8.10
N LEU A 260 13.79 7.47 8.75
CA LEU A 260 12.73 6.56 8.33
C LEU A 260 12.35 6.77 6.86
N GLU A 261 12.27 8.02 6.41
CA GLU A 261 12.00 8.39 5.02
C GLU A 261 12.99 7.73 4.04
N PHE A 262 14.28 7.72 4.37
CA PHE A 262 15.29 7.06 3.54
C PHE A 262 15.08 5.54 3.44
N ILE A 263 14.66 4.90 4.54
CA ILE A 263 14.33 3.45 4.54
C ILE A 263 13.14 3.20 3.61
N LEU A 264 12.10 4.03 3.72
CA LEU A 264 10.89 3.90 2.90
C LEU A 264 11.21 4.10 1.40
N GLU A 265 11.93 5.18 1.06
CA GLU A 265 12.35 5.47 -0.31
C GLU A 265 13.24 4.37 -0.90
N ASN A 266 14.12 3.76 -0.10
CA ASN A 266 14.99 2.69 -0.57
C ASN A 266 14.17 1.46 -1.03
N ILE A 267 13.18 1.05 -0.22
CA ILE A 267 12.30 -0.07 -0.55
C ILE A 267 11.44 0.28 -1.77
N GLU A 268 10.89 1.49 -1.84
CA GLU A 268 10.11 1.96 -2.99
C GLU A 268 10.93 1.89 -4.29
N ASN A 269 12.17 2.39 -4.26
CA ASN A 269 13.08 2.33 -5.40
C ASN A 269 13.45 0.89 -5.78
N GLN A 270 13.63 -0.01 -4.81
CA GLN A 270 13.91 -1.42 -5.07
C GLN A 270 12.73 -2.10 -5.77
N LEU A 271 11.49 -1.87 -5.30
CA LEU A 271 10.27 -2.41 -5.91
C LEU A 271 10.08 -1.88 -7.34
N ALA A 272 10.31 -0.59 -7.56
CA ALA A 272 10.25 0.02 -8.88
C ALA A 272 11.33 -0.53 -9.83
N ALA A 273 12.54 -0.80 -9.32
CA ALA A 273 13.63 -1.36 -10.11
C ALA A 273 13.36 -2.80 -10.57
N GLN A 274 12.71 -3.63 -9.74
CA GLN A 274 12.34 -5.00 -10.10
C GLN A 274 11.37 -5.06 -11.29
N GLN A 275 10.55 -4.04 -11.50
CA GLN A 275 9.65 -3.95 -12.66
C GLN A 275 10.37 -3.85 -14.00
N ASN A 276 11.56 -3.25 -14.00
CA ASN A 276 12.34 -2.99 -15.22
C ASN A 276 13.21 -4.18 -15.62
N SER A 277 13.20 -5.26 -14.83
CA SER A 277 13.95 -6.47 -15.16
C SER A 277 13.28 -7.25 -16.30
N SER A 278 13.99 -7.35 -17.43
CA SER A 278 13.54 -7.97 -18.68
C SER A 278 13.71 -9.50 -18.72
N GLU A 279 13.73 -10.19 -17.57
CA GLU A 279 13.99 -11.64 -17.57
C GLU A 279 12.80 -12.46 -18.15
N PRO A 280 13.06 -13.44 -19.05
CA PRO A 280 12.02 -14.26 -19.67
C PRO A 280 11.27 -15.11 -18.63
N SER A 281 9.95 -15.00 -18.57
CA SER A 281 9.13 -15.62 -17.51
C SER A 281 8.28 -16.81 -17.94
N GLY A 282 8.56 -17.39 -19.10
CA GLY A 282 7.80 -18.54 -19.61
C GLY A 282 6.41 -18.20 -20.15
N VAL A 283 5.94 -16.95 -20.01
CA VAL A 283 4.61 -16.47 -20.46
C VAL A 283 4.71 -15.39 -21.54
N ILE A 284 3.57 -14.99 -22.12
CA ILE A 284 3.50 -13.91 -23.11
C ILE A 284 3.98 -12.60 -22.49
N THR A 285 4.75 -11.81 -23.23
CA THR A 285 5.19 -10.49 -22.76
C THR A 285 4.51 -9.37 -23.53
N ILE A 286 3.86 -8.44 -22.82
CA ILE A 286 3.12 -7.31 -23.40
C ILE A 286 3.77 -6.02 -22.93
N GLY A 287 4.15 -5.10 -23.82
CA GLY A 287 4.82 -3.87 -23.41
C GLY A 287 4.97 -2.84 -24.52
N SER A 288 5.42 -1.64 -24.14
CA SER A 288 5.77 -0.60 -25.11
C SER A 288 7.05 -0.94 -25.88
N LEU A 289 7.24 -0.35 -27.06
CA LEU A 289 8.42 -0.60 -27.90
C LEU A 289 9.73 -0.34 -27.16
N LYS A 290 9.72 0.57 -26.18
CA LYS A 290 10.87 0.91 -25.35
C LYS A 290 11.22 -0.23 -24.39
N ASN A 291 10.21 -0.91 -23.86
CA ASN A 291 10.35 -1.93 -22.82
C ASN A 291 10.64 -3.32 -23.39
N LEU A 292 10.35 -3.54 -24.68
CA LEU A 292 10.57 -4.82 -25.35
C LEU A 292 11.92 -4.92 -26.07
N ARG A 293 12.78 -3.89 -25.99
CA ARG A 293 14.08 -3.89 -26.68
C ARG A 293 14.98 -4.97 -26.09
N ASN A 294 15.59 -5.78 -26.95
CA ASN A 294 16.54 -6.87 -26.64
C ASN A 294 15.93 -8.21 -26.18
N LEU A 295 14.63 -8.42 -26.31
CA LEU A 295 14.01 -9.72 -26.00
C LEU A 295 14.03 -10.65 -27.23
N PRO A 296 14.42 -11.93 -27.08
CA PRO A 296 14.44 -12.89 -28.18
C PRO A 296 13.02 -13.37 -28.48
N GLY A 297 12.36 -12.78 -29.47
CA GLY A 297 11.01 -13.15 -29.93
C GLY A 297 10.99 -14.00 -31.19
N LYS A 298 9.97 -14.87 -31.31
CA LYS A 298 9.63 -15.56 -32.58
C LYS A 298 8.29 -15.09 -33.15
N LEU A 299 7.42 -14.50 -32.33
CA LEU A 299 6.15 -13.88 -32.73
C LEU A 299 5.98 -12.51 -32.07
#